data_AF-A0AB35ALY5-F1
#
_entry.id   AF-A0AB35ALY5-F1
#
_cell.length_a   1.000
_cell.length_b   1.000
_cell.length_c   1.000
_cell.angle_alpha   90.00
_cell.angle_beta   90.00
_cell.angle_gamma   90.00
#
_symmetry.space_group_name_H-M   'P 1'
#
loop_
_entity.id
_entity.type
_entity.pdbx_description
1 polymer ?
#
loop_
_entity_poly.entity_id
_entity_poly.type
_entity_poly.pdbx_seq_one_letter_code
_entity_poly.pdbx_strand_id
1 'polypeptide(L)'
;MRDRHNPFYIGQVRGCAVRFFRAPNGVVALPWHACADLTAAAALPDDLRTVFLNMTKSGQWQDSVRTVATDAGDVLIAPHFVAQGAMGAFQQYGLVDEGFEDDWCITAAEAACKMQQGLSPEEKLKNIIMMGRQHLDREDDL
;
A
#
# COMPACT_ATOMS: atom_id res chain seq x y z
N MET A 1 7.10 -15.06 20.60
CA MET A 1 5.91 -14.48 19.94
C MET A 1 6.39 -13.80 18.66
N ARG A 2 5.68 -13.91 17.53
CA ARG A 2 5.99 -13.04 16.38
C ARG A 2 5.56 -11.62 16.76
N ASP A 3 6.41 -10.64 16.50
CA ASP A 3 6.05 -9.23 16.69
C ASP A 3 4.85 -8.88 15.81
N ARG A 4 3.92 -8.10 16.37
CA ARG A 4 2.72 -7.64 15.68
C ARG A 4 3.08 -6.48 14.75
N HIS A 5 2.64 -6.57 13.49
CA HIS A 5 2.91 -5.54 12.47
C HIS A 5 1.65 -4.69 12.26
N ASN A 6 1.32 -3.87 13.24
CA ASN A 6 0.12 -3.03 13.21
C ASN A 6 0.26 -1.88 12.19
N PRO A 7 -0.86 -1.39 11.62
CA PRO A 7 -0.81 -0.22 10.76
C PRO A 7 -0.33 1.00 11.54
N PHE A 8 0.52 1.81 10.91
CA PHE A 8 1.02 3.05 11.52
C PHE A 8 0.15 4.27 11.16
N TYR A 9 -0.70 4.12 10.14
CA TYR A 9 -1.65 5.13 9.69
C TYR A 9 -2.91 4.47 9.15
N ILE A 10 -4.06 5.12 9.38
CA ILE A 10 -5.33 4.75 8.79
C ILE A 10 -5.88 6.01 8.13
N GLY A 11 -5.95 6.01 6.80
CA GLY A 11 -6.47 7.10 5.99
C GLY A 11 -7.89 6.85 5.53
N GLN A 12 -8.51 7.83 4.86
CA GLN A 12 -9.85 7.72 4.30
C GLN A 12 -9.79 7.90 2.79
N VAL A 13 -10.22 6.88 2.05
CA VAL A 13 -10.36 6.93 0.59
C VAL A 13 -11.82 6.73 0.27
N ARG A 14 -12.47 7.78 -0.23
CA ARG A 14 -13.91 7.78 -0.59
C ARG A 14 -14.83 7.29 0.54
N GLY A 15 -14.52 7.71 1.77
CA GLY A 15 -15.28 7.31 2.96
C GLY A 15 -14.99 5.90 3.47
N CYS A 16 -14.05 5.17 2.86
CA CYS A 16 -13.57 3.89 3.34
C CYS A 16 -12.24 4.04 4.06
N ALA A 17 -12.12 3.38 5.21
CA ALA A 17 -10.87 3.35 5.97
C ALA A 17 -9.83 2.48 5.25
N VAL A 18 -8.61 3.00 5.13
CA VAL A 18 -7.48 2.33 4.49
C VAL A 18 -6.30 2.28 5.43
N ARG A 19 -5.87 1.06 5.78
CA ARG A 19 -4.72 0.82 6.65
C ARG A 19 -3.40 0.82 5.88
N PHE A 20 -2.45 1.60 6.38
CA PHE A 20 -1.09 1.69 5.87
C PHE A 20 -0.05 1.15 6.85
N PHE A 21 0.96 0.49 6.31
CA PHE A 21 1.97 -0.29 7.01
C PHE A 21 3.37 0.13 6.57
N ARG A 22 4.34 -0.04 7.47
CA ARG A 22 5.75 0.00 7.08
C ARG A 22 6.08 -1.25 6.27
N ALA A 23 7.12 -1.18 5.45
CA ALA A 23 7.63 -2.36 4.77
C ALA A 23 8.04 -3.43 5.82
N PRO A 24 7.60 -4.70 5.66
CA PRO A 24 7.80 -5.72 6.68
C PRO A 24 9.25 -6.21 6.81
N ASN A 25 10.11 -5.92 5.81
CA ASN A 25 11.55 -6.19 5.81
C ASN A 25 12.39 -5.03 6.36
N GLY A 26 11.76 -3.95 6.84
CA GLY A 26 12.46 -2.82 7.45
C GLY A 26 13.11 -1.82 6.49
N VAL A 27 12.98 -2.01 5.16
CA VAL A 27 13.52 -1.04 4.19
C VAL A 27 12.73 0.28 4.21
N VAL A 28 13.39 1.36 3.81
CA VAL A 28 12.75 2.65 3.61
C VAL A 28 12.02 2.62 2.26
N ALA A 29 10.73 2.27 2.29
CA ALA A 29 9.86 2.22 1.12
C ALA A 29 8.62 3.11 1.29
N LEU A 30 7.94 3.37 0.17
CA LEU A 30 6.60 3.94 0.20
C LEU A 30 5.67 3.08 1.10
N PRO A 31 4.67 3.69 1.77
CA PRO A 31 3.73 2.97 2.60
C PRO A 31 3.13 1.75 1.89
N TRP A 32 3.15 0.61 2.57
CA TRP A 32 2.40 -0.57 2.14
C TRP A 32 0.95 -0.40 2.57
N HIS A 33 0.02 -1.07 1.90
CA HIS A 33 -1.42 -0.98 2.20
C HIS A 33 -2.02 -2.35 2.49
N ALA A 34 -3.16 -2.39 3.19
CA ALA A 34 -4.00 -3.59 3.21
C ALA A 34 -4.72 -3.78 1.87
N CYS A 35 -4.54 -4.93 1.21
CA CYS A 35 -5.17 -5.20 -0.09
C CYS A 35 -6.70 -5.21 -0.02
N ALA A 36 -7.26 -5.73 1.09
CA ALA A 36 -8.70 -5.76 1.31
C ALA A 36 -9.29 -4.34 1.34
N ASP A 37 -8.59 -3.41 1.99
CA ASP A 37 -9.05 -2.03 2.15
C ASP A 37 -9.06 -1.28 0.80
N LEU A 38 -8.08 -1.53 -0.08
CA LEU A 38 -8.06 -0.99 -1.45
C LEU A 38 -9.30 -1.42 -2.23
N THR A 39 -9.61 -2.72 -2.23
CA THR A 39 -10.79 -3.24 -2.95
C THR A 39 -12.12 -2.86 -2.29
N ALA A 40 -12.11 -2.57 -1.00
CA ALA A 40 -13.25 -2.01 -0.29
C ALA A 40 -13.50 -0.56 -0.72
N ALA A 41 -12.45 0.26 -0.74
CA ALA A 41 -12.51 1.66 -1.18
C ALA A 41 -12.90 1.80 -2.66
N ALA A 42 -12.47 0.88 -3.52
CA ALA A 42 -12.88 0.80 -4.92
C ALA A 42 -14.33 0.30 -5.09
N ALA A 43 -15.05 0.00 -4.00
CA ALA A 43 -16.42 -0.51 -4.01
C ALA A 43 -16.62 -1.76 -4.90
N LEU A 44 -15.58 -2.60 -5.04
CA LEU A 44 -15.67 -3.78 -5.88
C LEU A 44 -16.73 -4.76 -5.36
N PRO A 45 -17.50 -5.42 -6.24
CA PRO A 45 -18.32 -6.58 -5.90
C PRO A 45 -17.52 -7.67 -5.17
N ASP A 46 -18.17 -8.40 -4.25
CA ASP A 46 -17.49 -9.36 -3.36
C ASP A 46 -16.81 -10.53 -4.10
N ASP A 47 -17.35 -10.93 -5.24
CA ASP A 47 -16.73 -11.92 -6.14
C ASP A 47 -15.42 -11.38 -6.73
N LEU A 48 -15.41 -10.14 -7.21
CA LEU A 48 -14.19 -9.49 -7.72
C LEU A 48 -13.17 -9.24 -6.61
N ARG A 49 -13.60 -8.85 -5.40
CA ARG A 49 -12.71 -8.74 -4.23
C ARG A 49 -12.03 -10.06 -3.92
N THR A 50 -12.80 -11.15 -3.91
CA THR A 50 -12.29 -12.50 -3.65
C THR A 50 -11.27 -12.92 -4.69
N VAL A 51 -11.58 -12.70 -5.98
CA VAL A 51 -10.66 -12.99 -7.08
C VAL A 51 -9.38 -12.17 -6.94
N PHE A 52 -9.49 -10.86 -6.72
CA PHE A 52 -8.34 -9.98 -6.56
C PHE A 52 -7.43 -10.41 -5.39
N LEU A 53 -8.00 -10.67 -4.21
CA LEU A 53 -7.23 -11.04 -3.03
C LEU A 53 -6.52 -12.39 -3.21
N ASN A 54 -7.19 -13.37 -3.80
CA ASN A 54 -6.60 -14.68 -4.08
C ASN A 54 -5.47 -14.55 -5.10
N MET A 55 -5.71 -13.88 -6.23
CA MET A 55 -4.72 -13.68 -7.29
C MET A 55 -3.52 -12.84 -6.82
N THR A 56 -3.75 -11.86 -5.95
CA THR A 56 -2.67 -11.08 -5.35
C THR A 56 -1.81 -11.94 -4.43
N LYS A 57 -2.43 -12.85 -3.67
CA LYS A 57 -1.75 -13.71 -2.71
C LYS A 57 -0.98 -14.87 -3.35
N SER A 58 -1.53 -15.48 -4.41
CA SER A 58 -0.99 -16.73 -5.00
C SER A 58 -0.66 -16.62 -6.49
N GLY A 59 -0.75 -15.42 -7.07
CA GLY A 59 -0.47 -15.16 -8.48
C GLY A 59 0.83 -14.40 -8.68
N GLN A 60 0.86 -13.56 -9.71
CA GLN A 60 2.08 -12.86 -10.18
C GLN A 60 2.69 -11.90 -9.14
N TRP A 61 1.93 -11.48 -8.13
CA TRP A 61 2.42 -10.61 -7.05
C TRP A 61 2.76 -11.36 -5.76
N GLN A 62 2.71 -12.70 -5.74
CA GLN A 62 2.94 -13.49 -4.51
C GLN A 62 4.28 -13.15 -3.83
N ASP A 63 5.33 -12.90 -4.62
CA ASP A 63 6.67 -12.63 -4.12
C ASP A 63 6.82 -11.19 -3.57
N SER A 64 5.89 -10.31 -3.95
CA SER A 64 5.88 -8.89 -3.57
C SER A 64 4.98 -8.60 -2.38
N VAL A 65 4.01 -9.46 -2.07
CA VAL A 65 3.04 -9.24 -0.98
C VAL A 65 3.39 -10.02 0.27
N ARG A 66 2.89 -9.59 1.43
CA ARG A 66 3.14 -10.28 2.70
C ARG A 66 1.85 -10.39 3.50
N THR A 67 1.62 -11.55 4.10
CA THR A 67 0.61 -11.66 5.17
C THR A 67 1.30 -11.36 6.49
N VAL A 68 0.80 -10.35 7.21
CA VAL A 68 1.35 -9.91 8.49
C VAL A 68 0.33 -10.11 9.60
N ALA A 69 0.81 -10.50 10.78
CA ALA A 69 -0.06 -10.67 11.94
C ALA A 69 -0.24 -9.32 12.65
N THR A 70 -1.48 -8.88 12.80
CA THR A 70 -1.86 -7.66 13.54
C THR A 70 -2.66 -8.02 14.78
N ASP A 71 -2.93 -7.05 15.64
CA ASP A 71 -3.81 -7.26 16.81
C ASP A 71 -5.26 -7.57 16.40
N ALA A 72 -5.67 -7.17 15.19
CA ALA A 72 -7.00 -7.43 14.62
C ALA A 72 -7.04 -8.72 13.77
N GLY A 73 -5.96 -9.50 13.74
CA GLY A 73 -5.81 -10.69 12.91
C GLY A 73 -4.84 -10.52 11.75
N ASP A 74 -4.77 -11.53 10.89
CA ASP A 74 -3.84 -11.54 9.77
C ASP A 74 -4.33 -10.65 8.62
N VAL A 75 -3.41 -9.87 8.04
CA VAL A 75 -3.71 -8.92 6.97
C VAL A 75 -2.75 -9.16 5.81
N LEU A 76 -3.31 -9.28 4.60
CA LEU A 76 -2.52 -9.25 3.37
C LEU A 76 -2.17 -7.79 3.04
N ILE A 77 -0.88 -7.48 3.06
CA ILE A 77 -0.34 -6.18 2.70
C ILE A 77 0.48 -6.23 1.42
N ALA A 78 0.49 -5.13 0.67
CA ALA A 78 1.24 -5.01 -0.58
C ALA A 78 1.94 -3.64 -0.68
N PRO A 79 3.04 -3.56 -1.44
CA PRO A 79 3.75 -2.32 -1.72
C PRO A 79 2.95 -1.40 -2.66
N HIS A 80 3.30 -0.11 -2.67
CA HIS A 80 2.62 0.93 -3.45
C HIS A 80 2.40 0.59 -4.93
N PHE A 81 3.38 -0.03 -5.61
CA PHE A 81 3.25 -0.34 -7.04
C PHE A 81 2.14 -1.36 -7.34
N VAL A 82 1.80 -2.23 -6.38
CA VAL A 82 0.67 -3.16 -6.52
C VAL A 82 -0.65 -2.40 -6.52
N ALA A 83 -0.79 -1.38 -5.66
CA ALA A 83 -1.93 -0.46 -5.68
C ALA A 83 -2.06 0.23 -7.04
N GLN A 84 -0.96 0.83 -7.51
CA GLN A 84 -0.92 1.57 -8.76
C GLN A 84 -1.34 0.69 -9.95
N GLY A 85 -0.76 -0.52 -10.06
CA GLY A 85 -1.13 -1.46 -11.12
C GLY A 85 -2.59 -1.92 -11.02
N ALA A 86 -3.09 -2.17 -9.80
CA ALA A 86 -4.49 -2.54 -9.58
C ALA A 86 -5.45 -1.41 -9.95
N MET A 87 -5.18 -0.17 -9.53
CA MET A 87 -6.03 1.00 -9.82
C MET A 87 -6.07 1.31 -11.32
N GLY A 88 -4.93 1.27 -12.01
CA GLY A 88 -4.90 1.43 -13.46
C GLY A 88 -5.76 0.38 -14.18
N ALA A 89 -5.71 -0.88 -13.73
CA ALA A 89 -6.59 -1.92 -14.25
C ALA A 89 -8.06 -1.65 -13.91
N PHE A 90 -8.39 -1.29 -12.67
CA PHE A 90 -9.76 -0.99 -12.26
C PHE A 90 -10.36 0.14 -13.10
N GLN A 91 -9.60 1.19 -13.36
CA GLN A 91 -10.04 2.30 -14.22
C GLN A 91 -10.22 1.85 -15.68
N GLN A 92 -9.28 1.07 -16.23
CA GLN A 92 -9.38 0.55 -17.60
C GLN A 92 -10.62 -0.33 -17.81
N TYR A 93 -11.05 -1.06 -16.78
CA TYR A 93 -12.27 -1.87 -16.80
C TYR A 93 -13.54 -1.14 -16.32
N GLY A 94 -13.46 0.17 -16.05
CA GLY A 94 -14.59 0.98 -15.59
C GLY A 94 -15.12 0.61 -14.19
N LEU A 95 -14.28 -0.02 -13.36
CA LEU A 95 -14.61 -0.40 -11.98
C LEU A 95 -14.46 0.78 -11.01
N VAL A 96 -13.63 1.76 -11.36
CA VAL A 96 -13.47 3.03 -10.63
C VAL A 96 -13.41 4.18 -11.64
N ASP A 97 -13.74 5.38 -11.19
CA ASP A 97 -13.57 6.60 -11.99
C ASP A 97 -12.14 7.17 -11.86
N GLU A 98 -11.83 8.17 -12.69
CA GLU A 98 -10.50 8.78 -12.82
C GLU A 98 -10.01 9.44 -11.51
N GLY A 99 -10.91 9.87 -10.63
CA GLY A 99 -10.54 10.49 -9.35
C GLY A 99 -10.13 9.49 -8.27
N PHE A 100 -10.27 8.19 -8.50
CA PHE A 100 -9.98 7.19 -7.46
C PHE A 100 -8.48 7.14 -7.14
N GLU A 101 -7.65 7.18 -8.17
CA GLU A 101 -6.19 7.18 -8.01
C GLU A 101 -5.71 8.45 -7.29
N ASP A 102 -6.32 9.61 -7.56
CA ASP A 102 -5.99 10.87 -6.89
C ASP A 102 -6.30 10.79 -5.38
N ASP A 103 -7.51 10.36 -5.01
CA ASP A 103 -7.93 10.18 -3.61
C ASP A 103 -6.98 9.23 -2.87
N TRP A 104 -6.61 8.12 -3.54
CA TRP A 104 -5.67 7.14 -2.99
C TRP A 104 -4.27 7.73 -2.82
N CYS A 105 -3.75 8.42 -3.84
CA CYS A 105 -2.40 8.99 -3.84
C CYS A 105 -2.25 10.06 -2.76
N ILE A 106 -3.25 10.94 -2.59
CA ILE A 106 -3.28 11.93 -1.51
C ILE A 106 -3.18 11.23 -0.15
N THR A 107 -4.00 10.20 0.06
CA THR A 107 -4.03 9.45 1.32
C THR A 107 -2.71 8.70 1.57
N ALA A 108 -2.11 8.12 0.53
CA ALA A 108 -0.81 7.47 0.62
C ALA A 108 0.33 8.47 0.92
N ALA A 109 0.25 9.69 0.38
CA ALA A 109 1.19 10.76 0.68
C ALA A 109 1.06 11.24 2.14
N GLU A 110 -0.15 11.32 2.69
CA GLU A 110 -0.37 11.57 4.12
C GLU A 110 0.28 10.48 4.98
N ALA A 111 0.12 9.22 4.60
CA ALA A 111 0.78 8.10 5.27
C ALA A 111 2.31 8.23 5.19
N ALA A 112 2.86 8.59 4.03
CA ALA A 112 4.30 8.82 3.87
C ALA A 112 4.81 9.98 4.75
N CYS A 113 4.04 11.06 4.89
CA CYS A 113 4.32 12.17 5.81
C CYS A 113 4.27 11.70 7.27
N LYS A 114 3.26 10.91 7.65
CA LYS A 114 3.11 10.34 9.00
C LYS A 114 4.29 9.45 9.37
N MET A 115 4.77 8.65 8.41
CA MET A 115 5.90 7.74 8.59
C MET A 115 7.20 8.46 8.97
N GLN A 116 7.34 9.72 8.56
CA GLN A 116 8.52 10.57 8.70
C GLN A 116 8.39 11.62 9.81
N GLN A 117 7.38 11.50 10.68
CA GLN A 117 7.22 12.40 11.82
C GLN A 117 8.41 12.33 12.77
N GLY A 118 8.86 13.50 13.26
CA GLY A 118 10.03 13.63 14.15
C GLY A 118 11.38 13.72 13.43
N LEU A 119 11.44 13.45 12.12
CA LEU A 119 12.67 13.58 11.34
C LEU A 119 12.96 15.05 10.97
N SER A 120 14.25 15.36 10.83
CA SER A 120 14.73 16.63 10.28
C SER A 120 14.36 16.78 8.80
N PRO A 121 14.35 18.01 8.24
CA PRO A 121 14.11 18.21 6.81
C PRO A 121 15.07 17.43 5.89
N GLU A 122 16.34 17.31 6.29
CA GLU A 122 17.36 16.58 5.53
C GLU A 122 17.06 15.07 5.50
N GLU A 123 16.74 14.47 6.65
CA GLU A 123 16.37 13.05 6.75
C GLU A 123 15.09 12.75 5.96
N LYS A 124 14.12 13.66 5.97
CA LYS A 124 12.91 13.53 5.16
C LYS A 124 13.23 13.46 3.67
N LEU A 125 14.06 14.39 3.19
CA LEU A 125 14.45 14.42 1.78
C LEU A 125 15.22 13.15 1.37
N LYS A 126 16.17 12.69 2.21
CA LYS A 126 16.88 11.43 2.01
C LYS A 126 15.92 10.24 1.92
N ASN A 127 14.95 10.16 2.85
CA ASN A 127 13.95 9.10 2.85
C ASN A 127 13.08 9.11 1.61
N ILE A 128 12.61 10.28 1.15
CA ILE A 128 11.80 10.39 -0.08
C ILE A 128 12.58 9.85 -1.29
N ILE A 129 13.86 10.19 -1.41
CA ILE A 129 14.72 9.67 -2.50
C ILE A 129 14.87 8.14 -2.40
N MET A 130 15.12 7.61 -1.20
CA MET A 130 15.25 6.16 -0.98
C MET A 130 13.94 5.42 -1.29
N MET A 131 12.80 5.95 -0.86
CA MET A 131 11.48 5.39 -1.18
C MET A 131 11.24 5.32 -2.69
N GLY A 132 11.62 6.39 -3.42
CA GLY A 132 11.53 6.45 -4.87
C GLY A 132 12.46 5.43 -5.56
N ARG A 133 13.70 5.29 -5.09
CA ARG A 133 14.64 4.28 -5.63
C ARG A 133 14.14 2.86 -5.42
N GLN A 134 13.63 2.56 -4.22
CA GLN A 134 13.06 1.25 -3.93
C GLN A 134 11.84 0.94 -4.79
N HIS A 135 11.01 1.94 -5.05
CA HIS A 135 9.83 1.79 -5.91
C HIS A 135 10.20 1.50 -7.37
N LEU A 136 11.35 1.99 -7.84
CA LEU A 136 11.86 1.80 -9.20
C LEU A 136 12.74 0.55 -9.37
N ASP A 137 12.91 -0.26 -8.32
CA ASP A 137 13.80 -1.43 -8.30
C ASP A 137 15.25 -1.09 -8.69
N ARG A 138 15.73 0.10 -8.27
CA ARG A 138 17.10 0.58 -8.54
C ARG A 138 17.98 0.43 -7.31
N GLU A 139 18.25 -0.81 -6.92
CA GLU A 139 19.13 -1.12 -5.79
C GLU A 139 20.63 -0.92 -6.13
N ASP A 140 21.04 -0.94 -7.41
CA ASP A 140 22.47 -1.08 -7.80
C ASP A 140 23.20 0.18 -8.33
N ASP A 141 22.56 1.35 -8.46
CA ASP A 141 23.20 2.53 -9.09
C ASP A 141 23.81 3.55 -8.11
N LEU A 142 24.77 3.18 -7.26
CA LEU A 142 25.71 4.11 -6.58
C LEU A 142 27.01 3.41 -6.13
#